data_AF-A0A920MUP8-F1
#
_entry.id   AF-A0A920MUP8-F1
#
_cell.length_a   1.000
_cell.length_b   1.000
_cell.length_c   1.000
_cell.angle_alpha   90.00
_cell.angle_beta   90.00
_cell.angle_gamma   90.00
#
_symmetry.space_group_name_H-M   'P 1'
#
loop_
_entity.id
_entity.type
_entity.pdbx_description
1 polymer ?
#
loop_
_entity_poly.entity_id
_entity_poly.type
_entity_poly.pdbx_seq_one_letter_code
_entity_poly.pdbx_strand_id
1 'polypeptide(L)'
;MKKKLFFQSAVTATILSYLLIFIGGLVRVSGAGMGCEDWPKCFPDRWFPPLSSDQIPIGVDSFNLTLAWIEYGNRLFGVLVGISIIVLTV
;
A
#
# COMPACT_ATOMS: atom_id res chain seq x y z
N MET A 1 -18.65 -25.86 -11.29
CA MET A 1 -18.11 -24.48 -11.41
C MET A 1 -17.55 -23.90 -10.11
N LYS A 2 -18.19 -24.08 -8.93
CA LYS A 2 -17.72 -23.51 -7.66
C LYS A 2 -16.26 -23.89 -7.26
N LYS A 3 -15.81 -25.12 -7.52
CA LYS A 3 -14.42 -25.55 -7.26
C LYS A 3 -13.38 -24.83 -8.12
N LYS A 4 -13.71 -24.52 -9.38
CA LYS A 4 -12.81 -23.79 -10.30
C LYS A 4 -12.69 -22.32 -9.87
N LEU A 5 -13.80 -21.71 -9.44
CA LEU A 5 -13.82 -20.35 -8.92
C LEU A 5 -13.00 -20.23 -7.62
N PHE A 6 -13.17 -21.16 -6.68
CA PHE A 6 -12.37 -21.21 -5.45
C PHE A 6 -10.87 -21.39 -5.72
N PHE A 7 -10.52 -22.28 -6.65
CA PHE A 7 -9.12 -22.46 -7.03
C PHE A 7 -8.54 -21.20 -7.70
N GLN A 8 -9.31 -20.53 -8.55
CA GLN A 8 -8.91 -19.27 -9.17
C GLN A 8 -8.72 -18.16 -8.13
N SER A 9 -9.64 -17.99 -7.17
CA SER A 9 -9.51 -16.99 -6.11
C SER A 9 -8.31 -17.28 -5.19
N ALA A 10 -8.04 -18.55 -4.87
CA ALA A 10 -6.89 -18.95 -4.06
C ALA A 10 -5.55 -18.64 -4.77
N VAL A 11 -5.47 -18.95 -6.07
CA VAL A 11 -4.29 -18.63 -6.90
C VAL A 11 -4.11 -17.12 -6.99
N THR A 12 -5.17 -16.36 -7.25
CA THR A 12 -5.10 -14.89 -7.31
C THR A 12 -4.64 -14.29 -5.97
N ALA A 13 -5.21 -14.71 -4.84
CA ALA A 13 -4.81 -14.24 -3.52
C ALA A 13 -3.33 -14.56 -3.20
N THR A 14 -2.87 -15.74 -3.62
CA THR A 14 -1.46 -16.15 -3.44
C THR A 14 -0.53 -15.24 -4.26
N ILE A 15 -0.84 -15.02 -5.54
CA ILE A 15 -0.05 -14.13 -6.41
C ILE A 15 -0.01 -12.70 -5.85
N LEU A 16 -1.16 -12.16 -5.46
CA LEU A 16 -1.25 -10.82 -4.86
C LEU A 16 -0.43 -10.73 -3.57
N SER A 17 -0.44 -11.77 -2.73
CA SER A 17 0.35 -11.79 -1.48
C SER A 17 1.85 -11.79 -1.75
N TYR A 18 2.33 -12.54 -2.75
CA TYR A 18 3.74 -12.51 -3.14
C TYR A 18 4.16 -11.15 -3.69
N LEU A 19 3.30 -10.51 -4.49
CA LEU A 19 3.55 -9.15 -4.97
C LEU A 19 3.60 -8.14 -3.81
N LEU A 20 2.72 -8.28 -2.81
CA LEU A 20 2.74 -7.43 -1.62
C LEU A 20 4.05 -7.58 -0.84
N ILE A 21 4.55 -8.81 -0.67
CA ILE A 21 5.84 -9.07 -0.01
C ILE A 21 6.98 -8.36 -0.76
N PHE A 22 6.97 -8.45 -2.10
CA PHE A 22 7.97 -7.78 -2.93
C PHE A 22 7.91 -6.25 -2.79
N ILE A 23 6.71 -5.65 -2.88
CA ILE A 23 6.51 -4.21 -2.74
C ILE A 23 6.92 -3.75 -1.33
N GLY A 24 6.59 -4.51 -0.28
CA GLY A 24 7.04 -4.24 1.08
C GLY A 24 8.56 -4.28 1.23
N GLY A 25 9.23 -5.19 0.52
CA GLY A 25 10.68 -5.21 0.40
C GLY A 25 11.25 -3.93 -0.25
N LEU A 26 10.63 -3.45 -1.32
CA LEU A 26 11.02 -2.20 -1.97
C LEU A 26 10.87 -0.99 -1.04
N VAL A 27 9.77 -0.92 -0.26
CA VAL A 27 9.58 0.13 0.76
C VAL A 27 10.72 0.13 1.78
N ARG A 28 11.17 -1.07 2.21
CA ARG A 28 12.26 -1.19 3.18
C ARG A 28 13.61 -0.75 2.60
N VAL A 29 13.95 -1.18 1.38
CA VAL A 29 15.23 -0.88 0.75
C VAL A 29 15.33 0.59 0.31
N SER A 30 14.22 1.18 -0.13
CA SER A 30 14.16 2.60 -0.52
C SER A 30 14.18 3.57 0.68
N GLY A 31 14.05 3.07 1.91
CA GLY A 31 13.87 3.93 3.08
C GLY A 31 12.51 4.62 3.13
N ALA A 32 11.55 4.20 2.30
CA ALA A 32 10.22 4.79 2.21
C ALA A 32 9.32 4.49 3.42
N GLY A 33 9.75 3.67 4.38
CA GLY A 33 8.92 3.26 5.53
C GLY A 33 8.55 4.35 6.54
N MET A 34 8.96 5.61 6.29
CA MET A 34 8.59 6.80 7.07
C MET A 34 7.98 7.89 6.17
N GLY A 35 7.43 7.52 5.02
CA GLY A 35 6.80 8.41 4.06
C GLY A 35 5.37 8.84 4.44
N CYS A 36 4.63 8.02 5.20
CA CYS A 36 3.33 8.38 5.78
C CYS A 36 3.40 8.31 7.31
N GLU A 37 3.16 9.45 7.96
CA GLU A 37 3.26 9.59 9.43
C GLU A 37 2.12 8.90 10.17
N ASP A 38 0.96 8.75 9.53
CA ASP A 38 -0.27 8.25 10.18
C ASP A 38 -0.92 7.10 9.39
N TRP A 39 -1.87 6.38 9.98
CA TRP A 39 -2.74 5.38 9.33
C TRP A 39 -4.11 5.38 10.01
N PRO A 40 -5.27 5.36 9.30
CA PRO A 40 -5.51 5.00 7.88
C PRO A 40 -5.25 6.11 6.87
N LYS A 41 -5.27 7.36 7.32
CA LYS A 41 -4.88 8.52 6.52
C LYS A 41 -3.35 8.59 6.46
N CYS A 42 -2.75 8.99 5.34
CA CYS A 42 -1.29 9.12 5.26
C CYS A 42 -0.75 10.26 6.15
N PHE A 43 -1.55 11.30 6.37
CA PHE A 43 -1.27 12.42 7.27
C PHE A 43 -2.49 12.71 8.16
N PRO A 44 -2.32 13.41 9.29
CA PRO A 44 -3.43 13.71 10.20
C PRO A 44 -4.63 14.40 9.52
N ASP A 45 -4.35 15.29 8.57
CA ASP A 45 -5.29 16.15 7.86
C ASP A 45 -5.73 15.60 6.48
N ARG A 46 -4.91 14.77 5.82
CA ARG A 46 -5.16 14.27 4.46
C ARG A 46 -4.98 12.76 4.31
N TRP A 47 -5.85 12.16 3.49
CA TRP A 47 -5.83 10.71 3.24
C TRP A 47 -4.66 10.28 2.35
N PHE A 48 -4.36 11.06 1.33
CA PHE A 48 -3.34 10.76 0.32
C PHE A 48 -2.15 11.71 0.44
N PRO A 49 -0.94 11.26 0.06
CA PRO A 49 0.22 12.13 -0.05
C PRO A 49 0.00 13.23 -1.10
N PRO A 50 0.70 14.39 -0.98
CA PRO A 50 0.52 15.52 -1.88
C PRO A 50 0.86 15.13 -3.32
N LEU A 51 0.35 15.86 -4.31
CA LEU A 51 0.66 15.59 -5.73
C LEU A 51 1.84 16.43 -6.22
N SER A 52 2.18 17.51 -5.51
CA SER A 52 3.22 18.45 -5.87
C SER A 52 3.90 18.99 -4.62
N SER A 53 5.15 19.46 -4.78
CA SER A 53 5.95 20.07 -3.72
C SER A 53 5.27 21.27 -3.06
N ASP A 54 4.40 21.95 -3.80
CA ASP A 54 3.76 23.19 -3.37
C ASP A 54 2.65 22.96 -2.31
N GLN A 55 2.27 21.69 -2.10
CA GLN A 55 1.27 21.26 -1.11
C GLN A 55 1.93 20.67 0.16
N ILE A 56 3.25 20.82 0.30
CA ILE A 56 3.99 20.35 1.47
C ILE A 56 3.83 21.40 2.59
N PRO A 57 3.36 21.02 3.80
CA PRO A 57 3.30 21.94 4.92
C PRO A 57 4.69 22.48 5.27
N ILE A 58 4.79 23.77 5.58
CA ILE A 58 6.07 24.43 5.87
C ILE A 58 6.68 23.82 7.15
N GLY A 59 7.89 23.25 7.05
CA GLY A 59 8.64 22.68 8.18
C GLY A 59 9.05 21.20 8.07
N VAL A 60 8.77 20.52 6.96
CA VAL A 60 9.23 19.13 6.72
C VAL A 60 10.37 19.09 5.70
N ASP A 61 11.59 19.38 6.15
CA ASP A 61 12.78 19.55 5.29
C ASP A 61 13.34 18.24 4.70
N SER A 62 12.83 17.07 5.12
CA SER A 62 13.28 15.75 4.64
C SER A 62 12.22 14.96 3.87
N PHE A 63 11.10 15.60 3.49
CA PHE A 63 9.99 14.89 2.85
C PHE A 63 10.24 14.63 1.36
N ASN A 64 10.39 13.35 1.02
CA ASN A 64 10.47 12.92 -0.38
C ASN A 64 9.08 12.46 -0.85
N LEU A 65 8.49 13.25 -1.75
CA LEU A 65 7.19 12.97 -2.36
C LEU A 65 7.09 11.54 -2.92
N THR A 66 8.13 11.09 -3.62
CA THR A 66 8.18 9.75 -4.23
C THR A 66 8.15 8.64 -3.18
N LEU A 67 8.85 8.81 -2.05
CA LEU A 67 8.91 7.83 -0.97
C LEU A 67 7.54 7.68 -0.29
N ALA A 68 6.81 8.79 -0.09
CA ALA A 68 5.46 8.76 0.47
C ALA A 68 4.46 8.03 -0.44
N TRP A 69 4.53 8.24 -1.76
CA TRP A 69 3.69 7.50 -2.70
C TRP A 69 4.02 6.01 -2.75
N ILE A 70 5.31 5.64 -2.62
CA ILE A 70 5.74 4.24 -2.55
C ILE A 70 5.16 3.56 -1.29
N GLU A 71 5.22 4.22 -0.14
CA GLU A 71 4.66 3.68 1.09
C GLU A 71 3.13 3.59 1.04
N TYR A 72 2.46 4.67 0.62
CA TYR A 72 1.01 4.71 0.49
C TYR A 72 0.50 3.65 -0.50
N GLY A 73 1.21 3.44 -1.61
CA GLY A 73 0.92 2.38 -2.58
C GLY A 73 1.00 0.98 -1.97
N ASN A 74 2.04 0.70 -1.17
CA ASN A 74 2.15 -0.58 -0.45
C ASN A 74 0.99 -0.80 0.53
N ARG A 75 0.58 0.25 1.26
CA ARG A 75 -0.56 0.18 2.19
C ARG A 75 -1.87 -0.11 1.47
N LEU A 76 -2.13 0.56 0.34
CA LEU A 76 -3.33 0.34 -0.47
C LEU A 76 -3.36 -1.07 -1.07
N PHE A 77 -2.21 -1.55 -1.55
CA PHE A 77 -2.08 -2.91 -2.07
C PHE A 77 -2.32 -3.97 -0.98
N GLY A 78 -1.88 -3.69 0.25
CA GLY A 78 -2.17 -4.51 1.42
C GLY A 78 -3.67 -4.66 1.70
N VAL A 79 -4.44 -3.56 1.61
CA VAL A 79 -5.91 -3.60 1.77
C VAL A 79 -6.56 -4.45 0.68
N LEU A 80 -6.13 -4.31 -0.58
CA LEU A 80 -6.63 -5.10 -1.70
C LEU A 80 -6.37 -6.60 -1.49
N VAL A 81 -5.17 -6.96 -1.04
CA VAL A 81 -4.81 -8.35 -0.72
C VAL A 81 -5.69 -8.88 0.41
N GLY A 82 -5.87 -8.11 1.49
CA GLY A 82 -6.74 -8.48 2.60
C GLY A 82 -8.18 -8.74 2.15
N ILE A 83 -8.76 -7.87 1.32
CA ILE A 83 -10.10 -8.05 0.74
C ILE A 83 -10.14 -9.32 -0.12
N SER A 84 -9.11 -9.59 -0.94
CA SER A 84 -9.06 -10.79 -1.78
C SER A 84 -9.08 -12.09 -0.96
N ILE A 85 -8.46 -12.10 0.22
CA ILE A 85 -8.44 -13.24 1.15
C ILE A 85 -9.80 -13.41 1.85
N ILE A 86 -10.46 -12.30 2.22
CA ILE A 86 -11.82 -12.36 2.80
C ILE A 86 -12.79 -12.95 1.78
N VAL A 87 -12.72 -12.52 0.51
CA VAL A 87 -13.54 -13.06 -0.59
C VAL A 87 -13.27 -14.54 -0.86
N LEU A 88 -12.07 -15.04 -0.59
CA LEU A 88 -11.77 -16.48 -0.65
C LEU A 88 -12.51 -17.29 0.43
N THR A 89 -12.79 -16.67 1.59
CA THR A 89 -13.34 -17.34 2.77
C THR A 89 -14.88 -17.43 2.74
N VAL A 90 -15.54 -16.58 1.94
CA VAL A 90 -17.00 -16.48 1.78
C VAL A 90 -17.46 -17.25 0.53
#